data_AF-A0A1G7M2T8-F1
#
_entry.id   AF-A0A1G7M2T8-F1
#
_cell.length_a   1.000
_cell.length_b   1.000
_cell.length_c   1.000
_cell.angle_alpha   90.00
_cell.angle_beta   90.00
_cell.angle_gamma   90.00
#
_symmetry.space_group_name_H-M   'P 1'
#
loop_
_entity.id
_entity.type
_entity.pdbx_description
1 polymer ?
#
loop_
_entity_poly.entity_id
_entity_poly.type
_entity_poly.pdbx_seq_one_letter_code
_entity_poly.pdbx_strand_id
1 'polypeptide(L)'
;MQCSRCGRTPPPGAGPFCPYCGRYLAALTWVAEPPPDPRPPLPVRPRFRYTGPPRYREMPRWGFPALPWQEPDQDGPAPAVERARGWALVLVPLLWTLAAVAFVGFAAEVLRYVLLVLSRDDALPGGLVAFSDAAVAFGGWASVAGSVGCGILVVLWCLRIREAAAERSGTVPARSTLAVVVGWVVPGLNLAVPGGVLAEVEHLGLDRPPGARPRPSRLLLRWWAAWGVSVVLGVVVFLWSFRSGVQALADGVLLHAALDLSCAVTAVLTVGVVRHLAALVEPTRAVRREILVSLPSSS
;
A
#
# COMPACT_ATOMS: atom_id res chain seq x y z
N MET A 1 80.80 2.50 -13.39
CA MET A 1 79.94 3.53 -12.77
C MET A 1 80.74 4.21 -11.65
N GLN A 2 80.75 5.54 -11.59
CA GLN A 2 81.45 6.28 -10.54
C GLN A 2 80.67 6.15 -9.23
N CYS A 3 81.34 5.89 -8.10
CA CYS A 3 80.65 5.74 -6.82
C CYS A 3 80.05 7.08 -6.38
N SER A 4 78.73 7.13 -6.16
CA SER A 4 78.01 8.35 -5.74
C SER A 4 78.40 8.88 -4.35
N ARG A 5 79.12 8.10 -3.53
CA ARG A 5 79.60 8.55 -2.21
C ARG A 5 81.00 9.14 -2.25
N CYS A 6 81.96 8.43 -2.84
CA CYS A 6 83.36 8.81 -2.80
C CYS A 6 83.89 9.39 -4.13
N GLY A 7 83.06 9.42 -5.18
CA GLY A 7 83.43 9.95 -6.49
C GLY A 7 84.52 9.15 -7.22
N ARG A 8 84.93 7.98 -6.71
CA ARG A 8 85.97 7.16 -7.35
C ARG A 8 85.34 6.09 -8.24
N THR A 9 86.01 5.82 -9.35
CA THR A 9 85.64 4.75 -10.28
C THR A 9 86.26 3.44 -9.78
N PRO A 10 85.47 2.40 -9.46
CA PRO A 10 86.00 1.11 -9.05
C PRO A 10 86.79 0.46 -10.20
N PRO A 11 87.85 -0.32 -9.91
CA PRO A 11 88.54 -1.10 -10.94
C PRO A 11 87.60 -2.14 -11.56
N PRO A 12 87.81 -2.52 -12.83
CA PRO A 12 87.01 -3.56 -13.50
C PRO A 12 87.12 -4.88 -12.72
N GLY A 13 85.98 -5.53 -12.47
CA GLY A 13 85.89 -6.75 -11.66
C GLY A 13 85.72 -6.54 -10.16
N ALA A 14 85.66 -5.28 -9.68
CA ALA A 14 85.23 -5.01 -8.31
C ALA A 14 83.80 -5.52 -8.10
N GLY A 15 83.58 -6.21 -6.97
CA GLY A 15 82.28 -6.76 -6.60
C GLY A 15 81.20 -5.68 -6.38
N PRO A 16 80.03 -6.06 -5.83
CA PRO A 16 78.88 -5.15 -5.75
C PRO A 16 79.07 -4.01 -4.75
N PHE A 17 80.15 -4.00 -3.96
CA PHE A 17 80.52 -2.94 -3.04
C PHE A 17 81.75 -2.17 -3.53
N CYS A 18 81.74 -0.86 -3.34
CA CYS A 18 82.89 -0.01 -3.61
C CYS A 18 84.05 -0.38 -2.68
N PRO A 19 85.22 -0.77 -3.21
CA PRO A 19 86.36 -1.20 -2.40
C PRO A 19 86.94 -0.09 -1.51
N TYR A 20 86.66 1.18 -1.83
CA TYR A 20 87.20 2.33 -1.08
C TYR A 20 86.32 2.78 0.09
N CYS A 21 84.99 2.65 -0.03
CA CYS A 21 84.06 3.22 0.96
C CYS A 21 82.95 2.26 1.40
N GLY A 22 82.97 1.02 0.92
CA GLY A 22 82.00 -0.02 1.25
C GLY A 22 80.58 0.22 0.73
N ARG A 23 80.34 1.24 -0.11
CA ARG A 23 78.99 1.52 -0.63
C ARG A 23 78.59 0.54 -1.72
N TYR A 24 77.39 -0.01 -1.63
CA TYR A 24 76.79 -0.85 -2.68
C TYR A 24 76.62 -0.05 -3.98
N LEU A 25 77.16 -0.57 -5.09
CA LEU A 25 77.26 0.09 -6.39
C LEU A 25 76.15 -0.32 -7.37
N ALA A 26 75.42 -1.41 -7.11
CA ALA A 26 74.28 -1.78 -7.93
C ALA A 26 73.07 -0.90 -7.57
N ALA A 27 72.43 -0.35 -8.59
CA ALA A 27 71.19 0.41 -8.44
C ALA A 27 70.11 -0.54 -7.90
N LEU A 28 69.59 -0.26 -6.71
CA LEU A 28 68.44 -0.96 -6.15
C LEU A 28 67.19 -0.44 -6.88
N THR A 29 66.62 -1.26 -7.75
CA THR A 29 65.28 -1.02 -8.28
C THR A 29 64.30 -1.59 -7.28
N TRP A 30 63.61 -0.71 -6.54
CA TRP A 30 62.48 -1.13 -5.72
C TRP A 30 61.37 -1.61 -6.65
N VAL A 31 61.01 -2.87 -6.52
CA VAL A 31 59.84 -3.46 -7.18
C VAL A 31 58.90 -3.92 -6.07
N ALA A 32 57.69 -3.35 -6.05
CA ALA A 32 56.64 -3.82 -5.17
C ALA A 32 55.95 -5.01 -5.86
N GLU A 33 56.28 -6.23 -5.44
CA GLU A 33 55.52 -7.42 -5.82
C GLU A 33 54.33 -7.58 -4.87
N PRO A 34 53.09 -7.66 -5.39
CA PRO A 34 51.95 -8.01 -4.57
C PRO A 34 52.12 -9.45 -4.05
N PRO A 35 51.59 -9.77 -2.84
CA PRO A 35 51.64 -11.11 -2.30
C PRO A 35 50.92 -12.09 -3.26
N PRO A 36 51.37 -13.35 -3.34
CA PRO A 36 50.73 -14.35 -4.20
C PRO A 36 49.27 -14.52 -3.78
N ASP A 37 48.34 -14.21 -4.69
CA ASP A 37 46.91 -14.33 -4.42
C ASP A 37 46.53 -15.82 -4.41
N PRO A 38 46.02 -16.39 -3.30
CA PRO A 38 45.62 -17.80 -3.23
C PRO A 38 44.34 -18.09 -4.03
N ARG A 39 43.70 -17.07 -4.62
CA ARG A 39 42.44 -17.22 -5.32
C ARG A 39 42.66 -17.57 -6.80
N PRO A 40 41.86 -18.49 -7.37
CA PRO A 40 41.90 -18.77 -8.79
C PRO A 40 41.57 -17.48 -9.58
N PRO A 41 42.19 -17.27 -10.75
CA PRO A 41 41.93 -16.09 -11.57
C PRO A 41 40.44 -16.02 -11.88
N LEU A 42 39.82 -14.91 -11.50
CA LEU A 42 38.42 -14.65 -11.79
C LEU A 42 38.22 -14.65 -13.32
N PRO A 43 37.10 -15.20 -13.82
CA PRO A 43 36.79 -15.15 -15.24
C PRO A 43 36.81 -13.70 -15.71
N VAL A 44 37.51 -13.44 -16.81
CA VAL A 44 37.61 -12.12 -17.44
C VAL A 44 36.19 -11.68 -17.78
N ARG A 45 35.63 -10.77 -16.98
CA ARG A 45 34.31 -10.21 -17.28
C ARG A 45 34.40 -9.47 -18.62
N PRO A 46 33.43 -9.66 -19.53
CA PRO A 46 33.40 -8.90 -20.77
C PRO A 46 33.47 -7.41 -20.43
N ARG A 47 34.34 -6.68 -21.15
CA ARG A 47 34.51 -5.24 -20.95
C ARG A 47 33.21 -4.56 -21.34
N PHE A 48 32.39 -4.22 -20.34
CA PHE A 48 31.21 -3.40 -20.56
C PHE A 48 31.64 -2.04 -21.08
N ARG A 49 30.97 -1.56 -22.12
CA ARG A 49 31.19 -0.22 -22.67
C ARG A 49 30.83 0.79 -21.58
N TYR A 50 31.73 1.72 -21.26
CA TYR A 50 31.46 2.75 -20.25
C TYR A 50 30.24 3.58 -20.68
N THR A 51 29.14 3.48 -19.92
CA THR A 51 27.87 4.16 -20.22
C THR A 51 27.77 5.56 -19.62
N GLY A 52 28.90 6.12 -19.18
CA GLY A 52 28.97 7.39 -18.46
C GLY A 52 29.11 7.20 -16.95
N PRO A 53 29.35 8.31 -16.22
CA PRO A 53 29.49 8.29 -14.77
C PRO A 53 28.18 7.80 -14.11
N PRO A 54 28.26 7.10 -12.96
CA PRO A 54 27.07 6.69 -12.24
C PRO A 54 26.21 7.91 -11.91
N ARG A 55 24.91 7.84 -12.20
CA ARG A 55 23.96 8.85 -11.76
C ARG A 55 23.61 8.55 -10.32
N TYR A 56 24.12 9.37 -9.42
CA TYR A 56 23.67 9.39 -8.03
C TYR A 56 22.47 10.34 -7.94
N ARG A 57 21.40 9.89 -7.29
CA ARG A 57 20.21 10.72 -7.06
C ARG A 57 20.50 11.87 -6.09
N GLU A 58 21.49 11.67 -5.24
CA GLU A 58 21.94 12.59 -4.22
C GLU A 58 23.45 12.76 -4.30
N MET A 59 23.94 13.91 -3.84
CA MET A 59 25.36 14.20 -3.79
C MET A 59 26.00 13.33 -2.69
N PRO A 60 26.94 12.43 -3.02
CA PRO A 60 27.45 11.47 -2.06
C PRO A 60 28.27 12.18 -0.97
N ARG A 61 27.94 11.92 0.29
CA ARG A 61 28.58 12.55 1.46
C ARG A 61 29.67 11.62 2.00
N TRP A 62 30.88 11.74 1.46
CA TRP A 62 32.06 10.95 1.90
C TRP A 62 32.74 11.51 3.15
N GLY A 63 31.96 12.06 4.07
CA GLY A 63 32.45 12.63 5.33
C GLY A 63 31.90 11.87 6.52
N PHE A 64 32.61 11.90 7.64
CA PHE A 64 32.06 11.43 8.91
C PHE A 64 31.00 12.43 9.35
N PRO A 65 29.70 12.05 9.42
CA PRO A 65 28.67 12.98 9.86
C PRO A 65 28.93 13.37 11.32
N ALA A 66 28.74 14.65 11.64
CA ALA A 66 28.82 15.15 13.01
C ALA A 66 27.64 14.68 13.89
N LEU A 67 26.61 14.09 13.26
CA LEU A 67 25.48 13.45 13.91
C LEU A 67 25.68 11.92 13.90
N PRO A 68 25.04 11.18 14.84
CA PRO A 68 24.98 9.73 14.77
C PRO A 68 24.56 9.31 13.37
N TRP A 69 25.17 8.24 12.85
CA TRP A 69 24.83 7.71 11.54
C TRP A 69 23.31 7.48 11.47
N GLN A 70 22.65 8.30 10.66
CA GLN A 70 21.26 8.10 10.27
C GLN A 70 21.32 7.34 8.94
N GLU A 71 20.61 6.21 8.85
CA GLU A 71 20.32 5.64 7.54
C GLU A 71 19.75 6.78 6.69
N PRO A 72 20.32 7.10 5.51
CA PRO A 72 19.73 8.11 4.66
C PRO A 72 18.26 7.75 4.46
N ASP A 73 17.38 8.73 4.70
CA ASP A 73 15.94 8.59 4.45
C ASP A 73 15.83 8.07 3.03
N GLN A 74 15.37 6.83 2.87
CA GLN A 74 15.31 6.23 1.56
C GLN A 74 14.22 7.03 0.83
N ASP A 75 14.62 7.99 -0.01
CA ASP A 75 13.77 8.72 -0.97
C ASP A 75 13.11 7.77 -2.01
N GLY A 76 12.93 6.49 -1.68
CA GLY A 76 12.05 5.57 -2.36
C GLY A 76 10.59 5.99 -2.20
N PRO A 77 9.69 5.45 -3.04
CA PRO A 77 8.26 5.64 -2.84
C PRO A 77 7.89 5.25 -1.40
N ALA A 78 7.05 6.07 -0.76
CA ALA A 78 6.59 5.83 0.60
C ALA A 78 6.17 4.35 0.79
N PRO A 79 6.56 3.72 1.91
CA PRO A 79 6.17 2.35 2.25
C PRO A 79 4.71 2.10 1.92
N ALA A 80 4.37 0.92 1.38
CA ALA A 80 2.99 0.68 0.93
C ALA A 80 1.98 0.83 2.07
N VAL A 81 2.41 0.59 3.32
CA VAL A 81 1.63 0.86 4.54
C VAL A 81 1.22 2.33 4.64
N GLU A 82 2.15 3.27 4.47
CA GLU A 82 1.88 4.70 4.59
C GLU A 82 0.95 5.18 3.47
N ARG A 83 1.13 4.66 2.25
CA ARG A 83 0.20 4.92 1.14
C ARG A 83 -1.20 4.40 1.48
N ALA A 84 -1.32 3.17 1.96
CA ALA A 84 -2.61 2.58 2.36
C ALA A 84 -3.28 3.39 3.47
N ARG A 85 -2.50 3.86 4.45
CA ARG A 85 -2.96 4.72 5.54
C ARG A 85 -3.45 6.08 5.04
N GLY A 86 -2.71 6.72 4.12
CA GLY A 86 -3.10 7.97 3.49
C GLY A 86 -4.47 7.86 2.81
N TRP A 87 -4.70 6.79 2.04
CA TRP A 87 -6.02 6.51 1.46
C TRP A 87 -7.09 6.25 2.51
N ALA A 88 -6.78 5.50 3.58
CA ALA A 88 -7.74 5.23 4.66
C ALA A 88 -8.20 6.51 5.38
N LEU A 89 -7.30 7.48 5.58
CA LEU A 89 -7.61 8.76 6.22
C LEU A 89 -8.62 9.59 5.41
N VAL A 90 -8.60 9.49 4.08
CA VAL A 90 -9.57 10.15 3.20
C VAL A 90 -10.85 9.30 3.06
N LEU A 91 -10.70 7.99 2.90
CA LEU A 91 -11.81 7.07 2.65
C LEU A 91 -12.77 6.95 3.84
N VAL A 92 -12.26 6.85 5.07
CA VAL A 92 -13.09 6.66 6.26
C VAL A 92 -14.11 7.79 6.50
N PRO A 93 -13.75 9.08 6.49
CA PRO A 93 -14.73 10.15 6.64
C PRO A 93 -15.73 10.17 5.47
N LEU A 94 -15.28 9.90 4.24
CA LEU A 94 -16.18 9.83 3.08
C LEU A 94 -17.20 8.68 3.19
N LEU A 95 -16.80 7.52 3.71
CA LEU A 95 -17.71 6.42 3.98
C LEU A 95 -18.72 6.77 5.08
N TRP A 96 -18.33 7.54 6.11
CA TRP A 96 -19.27 8.06 7.10
C TRP A 96 -20.26 9.05 6.49
N THR A 97 -19.80 9.95 5.61
CA THR A 97 -20.71 10.85 4.89
C THR A 97 -21.66 10.07 3.98
N LEU A 98 -21.19 9.04 3.28
CA LEU A 98 -22.04 8.18 2.46
C LEU A 98 -23.07 7.44 3.33
N ALA A 99 -22.66 6.90 4.48
CA ALA A 99 -23.58 6.24 5.39
C ALA A 99 -24.67 7.18 5.90
N ALA A 100 -24.31 8.42 6.23
CA ALA A 100 -25.27 9.44 6.66
C ALA A 100 -26.23 9.83 5.53
N VAL A 101 -25.71 10.08 4.33
CA VAL A 101 -26.53 10.43 3.15
C VAL A 101 -27.48 9.30 2.77
N ALA A 102 -27.00 8.06 2.73
CA ALA A 102 -27.83 6.89 2.44
C ALA A 102 -28.89 6.67 3.53
N PHE A 103 -28.56 6.90 4.81
CA PHE A 103 -29.55 6.83 5.88
C PHE A 103 -30.62 7.93 5.76
N VAL A 104 -30.25 9.14 5.34
CA VAL A 104 -31.21 10.21 5.03
C VAL A 104 -32.09 9.83 3.83
N GLY A 105 -31.53 9.19 2.79
CA GLY A 105 -32.30 8.63 1.67
C GLY A 105 -33.33 7.60 2.14
N PHE A 106 -32.91 6.64 2.96
CA PHE A 106 -33.81 5.68 3.60
C PHE A 106 -34.93 6.38 4.38
N ALA A 107 -34.62 7.37 5.20
CA ALA A 107 -35.61 8.12 5.96
C ALA A 107 -36.58 8.90 5.05
N ALA A 108 -36.10 9.43 3.93
CA ALA A 108 -36.92 10.12 2.94
C ALA A 108 -37.90 9.15 2.23
N GLU A 109 -37.47 7.94 1.92
CA GLU A 109 -38.32 6.90 1.34
C GLU A 109 -39.36 6.39 2.35
N VAL A 110 -38.97 6.22 3.63
CA VAL A 110 -39.92 5.88 4.70
C VAL A 110 -40.96 6.99 4.87
N LEU A 111 -40.53 8.26 4.85
CA LEU A 111 -41.46 9.40 4.86
C LEU A 111 -42.40 9.35 3.66
N ARG A 112 -41.88 9.10 2.43
CA ARG A 112 -42.70 8.94 1.22
C ARG A 112 -43.75 7.85 1.40
N TYR A 113 -43.36 6.70 1.92
CA TYR A 113 -44.27 5.59 2.19
C TYR A 113 -45.38 6.00 3.16
N VAL A 114 -45.05 6.66 4.27
CA VAL A 114 -46.03 7.17 5.23
C VAL A 114 -46.99 8.16 4.57
N LEU A 115 -46.49 9.08 3.74
CA LEU A 115 -47.34 10.02 3.00
C LEU A 115 -48.30 9.29 2.06
N LEU A 116 -47.86 8.27 1.34
CA LEU A 116 -48.73 7.47 0.48
C LEU A 116 -49.84 6.75 1.26
N VAL A 117 -49.55 6.29 2.47
CA VAL A 117 -50.56 5.67 3.35
C VAL A 117 -51.56 6.71 3.84
N LEU A 118 -51.10 7.89 4.26
CA LEU A 118 -51.99 8.98 4.73
C LEU A 118 -52.83 9.58 3.59
N SER A 119 -52.27 9.67 2.38
CA SER A 119 -52.98 10.23 1.22
C SER A 119 -54.12 9.32 0.72
N ARG A 120 -54.28 8.14 1.30
CA ARG A 120 -55.35 7.22 0.96
C ARG A 120 -56.71 7.76 1.38
N ASP A 121 -56.77 8.41 2.53
CA ASP A 121 -58.01 8.85 3.17
C ASP A 121 -58.17 10.39 3.12
N ASP A 122 -57.07 11.15 3.05
CA ASP A 122 -57.07 12.62 3.07
C ASP A 122 -56.16 13.27 2.00
N ALA A 123 -56.51 14.48 1.57
CA ALA A 123 -55.66 15.27 0.68
C ALA A 123 -54.46 15.86 1.46
N LEU A 124 -53.24 15.55 1.02
CA LEU A 124 -52.02 16.06 1.64
C LEU A 124 -51.71 17.53 1.25
N PRO A 125 -51.11 18.32 2.15
CA PRO A 125 -50.65 19.66 1.82
C PRO A 125 -49.49 19.62 0.80
N GLY A 126 -49.60 20.40 -0.27
CA GLY A 126 -48.65 20.36 -1.40
C GLY A 126 -47.19 20.66 -1.01
N GLY A 127 -46.96 21.51 -0.01
CA GLY A 127 -45.61 21.79 0.49
C GLY A 127 -44.90 20.56 1.08
N LEU A 128 -45.64 19.67 1.74
CA LEU A 128 -45.09 18.44 2.32
C LEU A 128 -44.73 17.41 1.24
N VAL A 129 -45.56 17.31 0.21
CA VAL A 129 -45.30 16.46 -0.97
C VAL A 129 -44.05 16.95 -1.71
N ALA A 130 -43.96 18.25 -1.98
CA ALA A 130 -42.80 18.85 -2.64
C ALA A 130 -41.50 18.66 -1.84
N PHE A 131 -41.56 18.77 -0.51
CA PHE A 131 -40.43 18.47 0.35
C PHE A 131 -40.00 17.00 0.24
N SER A 132 -40.95 16.06 0.28
CA SER A 132 -40.67 14.63 0.11
C SER A 132 -40.06 14.32 -1.26
N ASP A 133 -40.55 14.93 -2.35
CA ASP A 133 -39.98 14.77 -3.70
C ASP A 133 -38.54 15.26 -3.75
N ALA A 134 -38.26 16.44 -3.21
CA ALA A 134 -36.90 16.96 -3.14
C ALA A 134 -35.98 16.09 -2.29
N ALA A 135 -36.45 15.60 -1.13
CA ALA A 135 -35.66 14.76 -0.23
C ALA A 135 -35.31 13.41 -0.86
N VAL A 136 -36.27 12.74 -1.50
CA VAL A 136 -36.04 11.46 -2.21
C VAL A 136 -35.09 11.67 -3.39
N ALA A 137 -35.32 12.71 -4.21
CA ALA A 137 -34.45 12.99 -5.35
C ALA A 137 -33.01 13.29 -4.90
N PHE A 138 -32.83 14.15 -3.90
CA PHE A 138 -31.51 14.47 -3.37
C PHE A 138 -30.83 13.24 -2.76
N GLY A 139 -31.54 12.49 -1.91
CA GLY A 139 -31.04 11.29 -1.26
C GLY A 139 -30.58 10.24 -2.27
N GLY A 140 -31.39 9.98 -3.30
CA GLY A 140 -31.05 9.04 -4.37
C GLY A 140 -29.80 9.45 -5.15
N TRP A 141 -29.77 10.67 -5.70
CA TRP A 141 -28.62 11.13 -6.49
C TRP A 141 -27.33 11.25 -5.67
N ALA A 142 -27.42 11.76 -4.44
CA ALA A 142 -26.26 11.89 -3.55
C ALA A 142 -25.73 10.52 -3.13
N SER A 143 -26.60 9.55 -2.85
CA SER A 143 -26.20 8.17 -2.51
C SER A 143 -25.53 7.47 -3.67
N VAL A 144 -26.04 7.64 -4.91
CA VAL A 144 -25.42 7.07 -6.11
C VAL A 144 -24.03 7.68 -6.34
N ALA A 145 -23.92 9.02 -6.35
CA ALA A 145 -22.65 9.70 -6.56
C ALA A 145 -21.62 9.35 -5.47
N GLY A 146 -22.04 9.35 -4.21
CA GLY A 146 -21.21 8.98 -3.08
C GLY A 146 -20.77 7.52 -3.12
N SER A 147 -21.64 6.59 -3.54
CA SER A 147 -21.32 5.16 -3.70
C SER A 147 -20.28 4.93 -4.77
N VAL A 148 -20.40 5.59 -5.93
CA VAL A 148 -19.40 5.51 -7.01
C VAL A 148 -18.06 6.06 -6.54
N GLY A 149 -18.06 7.26 -5.94
CA GLY A 149 -16.84 7.89 -5.43
C GLY A 149 -16.13 7.05 -4.36
N CYS A 150 -16.87 6.60 -3.35
CA CYS A 150 -16.34 5.73 -2.30
C CYS A 150 -15.89 4.38 -2.86
N GLY A 151 -16.62 3.79 -3.82
CA GLY A 151 -16.26 2.54 -4.48
C GLY A 151 -14.89 2.62 -5.17
N ILE A 152 -14.65 3.70 -5.94
CA ILE A 152 -13.34 3.94 -6.56
C ILE A 152 -12.25 4.02 -5.49
N LEU A 153 -12.48 4.78 -4.42
CA LEU A 153 -11.51 4.93 -3.33
C LEU A 153 -11.26 3.61 -2.58
N VAL A 154 -12.29 2.78 -2.37
CA VAL A 154 -12.16 1.44 -1.78
C VAL A 154 -11.29 0.55 -2.67
N VAL A 155 -11.48 0.57 -3.99
CA VAL A 155 -10.63 -0.19 -4.93
C VAL A 155 -9.19 0.29 -4.85
N LEU A 156 -8.95 1.61 -4.90
CA LEU A 156 -7.60 2.18 -4.80
C LEU A 156 -6.92 1.84 -3.48
N TRP A 157 -7.66 1.95 -2.37
CA TRP A 157 -7.20 1.55 -1.05
C TRP A 157 -6.90 0.05 -0.98
N CYS A 158 -7.77 -0.80 -1.54
CA CYS A 158 -7.60 -2.26 -1.60
C CYS A 158 -6.31 -2.66 -2.33
N LEU A 159 -5.96 -1.96 -3.42
CA LEU A 159 -4.69 -2.18 -4.12
C LEU A 159 -3.49 -1.87 -3.20
N ARG A 160 -3.54 -0.77 -2.45
CA ARG A 160 -2.45 -0.35 -1.57
C ARG A 160 -2.31 -1.24 -0.34
N ILE A 161 -3.41 -1.56 0.34
CA ILE A 161 -3.35 -2.38 1.58
C ILE A 161 -2.85 -3.79 1.29
N ARG A 162 -3.10 -4.31 0.08
CA ARG A 162 -2.60 -5.61 -0.36
C ARG A 162 -1.10 -5.59 -0.68
N GLU A 163 -0.60 -4.52 -1.30
CA GLU A 163 0.84 -4.30 -1.44
C GLU A 163 1.50 -4.26 -0.05
N ALA A 164 0.91 -3.52 0.89
CA ALA A 164 1.40 -3.38 2.25
C ALA A 164 1.41 -4.70 3.04
N ALA A 165 0.37 -5.53 2.91
CA ALA A 165 0.32 -6.85 3.55
C ALA A 165 1.34 -7.84 2.96
N ALA A 166 1.59 -7.75 1.65
CA ALA A 166 2.60 -8.56 0.98
C ALA A 166 4.02 -8.15 1.42
N GLU A 167 4.31 -6.85 1.47
CA GLU A 167 5.58 -6.31 2.00
C GLU A 167 5.83 -6.75 3.45
N ARG A 168 4.82 -6.65 4.32
CA ARG A 168 4.92 -7.08 5.73
C ARG A 168 5.28 -8.56 5.88
N SER A 169 4.65 -9.42 5.08
CA SER A 169 4.85 -10.87 5.15
C SER A 169 6.07 -11.35 4.35
N GLY A 170 6.78 -10.46 3.65
CA GLY A 170 7.88 -10.81 2.76
C GLY A 170 7.42 -11.63 1.54
N THR A 171 6.17 -11.49 1.14
CA THR A 171 5.57 -12.23 0.01
C THR A 171 5.23 -11.33 -1.16
N VAL A 172 4.86 -11.92 -2.29
CA VAL A 172 4.37 -11.19 -3.47
C VAL A 172 2.84 -11.28 -3.49
N PRO A 173 2.11 -10.22 -3.89
CA PRO A 173 0.66 -10.27 -3.99
C PRO A 173 0.18 -11.42 -4.87
N ALA A 174 -0.77 -12.23 -4.37
CA ALA A 174 -1.25 -13.44 -5.05
C ALA A 174 -1.99 -13.17 -6.37
N ARG A 175 -2.58 -11.99 -6.55
CA ARG A 175 -3.36 -11.62 -7.74
C ARG A 175 -2.74 -10.40 -8.43
N SER A 176 -2.82 -10.32 -9.75
CA SER A 176 -2.42 -9.11 -10.47
C SER A 176 -3.36 -7.93 -10.13
N THR A 177 -2.88 -6.70 -10.32
CA THR A 177 -3.70 -5.49 -10.13
C THR A 177 -4.92 -5.49 -11.05
N LEU A 178 -4.74 -5.90 -12.32
CA LEU A 178 -5.84 -6.03 -13.27
C LEU A 178 -6.91 -7.00 -12.78
N ALA A 179 -6.51 -8.18 -12.28
CA ALA A 179 -7.45 -9.18 -11.78
C ALA A 179 -8.29 -8.67 -10.61
N VAL A 180 -7.71 -7.83 -9.74
CA VAL A 180 -8.47 -7.20 -8.66
C VAL A 180 -9.45 -6.18 -9.20
N VAL A 181 -9.01 -5.25 -10.06
CA VAL A 181 -9.89 -4.21 -10.61
C VAL A 181 -11.03 -4.83 -11.40
N VAL A 182 -10.74 -5.78 -12.29
CA VAL A 182 -11.77 -6.53 -13.06
C VAL A 182 -12.72 -7.25 -12.10
N GLY A 183 -12.19 -7.84 -11.04
CA GLY A 183 -12.99 -8.51 -10.03
C GLY A 183 -13.93 -7.59 -9.25
N TRP A 184 -13.65 -6.29 -9.15
CA TRP A 184 -14.56 -5.29 -8.55
C TRP A 184 -15.59 -4.74 -9.56
N VAL A 185 -15.26 -4.68 -10.84
CA VAL A 185 -16.11 -4.04 -11.86
C VAL A 185 -17.05 -5.03 -12.54
N VAL A 186 -16.60 -6.26 -12.80
CA VAL A 186 -17.39 -7.22 -13.58
C VAL A 186 -18.52 -7.81 -12.73
N PRO A 187 -19.79 -7.71 -13.16
CA PRO A 187 -20.92 -8.34 -12.48
C PRO A 187 -20.70 -9.84 -12.27
N GLY A 188 -21.12 -10.37 -11.12
CA GLY A 188 -20.84 -11.75 -10.71
C GLY A 188 -19.47 -11.92 -10.07
N LEU A 189 -18.38 -11.51 -10.75
CA LEU A 189 -17.04 -11.53 -10.13
C LEU A 189 -16.95 -10.61 -8.91
N ASN A 190 -17.68 -9.48 -8.96
CA ASN A 190 -17.81 -8.52 -7.87
C ASN A 190 -18.41 -9.10 -6.59
N LEU A 191 -19.09 -10.24 -6.67
CA LEU A 191 -19.56 -10.94 -5.48
C LEU A 191 -18.49 -11.85 -4.86
N ALA A 192 -17.50 -12.31 -5.63
CA ALA A 192 -16.52 -13.29 -5.16
C ALA A 192 -15.14 -12.69 -4.87
N VAL A 193 -14.64 -11.85 -5.78
CA VAL A 193 -13.26 -11.37 -5.75
C VAL A 193 -12.99 -10.43 -4.57
N PRO A 194 -13.82 -9.42 -4.26
CA PRO A 194 -13.55 -8.49 -3.16
C PRO A 194 -13.36 -9.18 -1.81
N GLY A 195 -14.28 -10.09 -1.46
CA GLY A 195 -14.20 -10.87 -0.22
C GLY A 195 -12.93 -11.73 -0.15
N GLY A 196 -12.55 -12.38 -1.25
CA GLY A 196 -11.32 -13.16 -1.34
C GLY A 196 -10.06 -12.32 -1.17
N VAL A 197 -9.97 -11.16 -1.83
CA VAL A 197 -8.82 -10.25 -1.72
C VAL A 197 -8.66 -9.76 -0.28
N LEU A 198 -9.73 -9.31 0.36
CA LEU A 198 -9.65 -8.78 1.72
C LEU A 198 -9.37 -9.88 2.75
N ALA A 199 -9.84 -11.12 2.51
CA ALA A 199 -9.48 -12.28 3.33
C ALA A 199 -7.99 -12.67 3.18
N GLU A 200 -7.42 -12.54 1.98
CA GLU A 200 -5.97 -12.72 1.75
C GLU A 200 -5.17 -11.66 2.51
N VAL A 201 -5.59 -10.39 2.47
CA VAL A 201 -4.96 -9.30 3.25
C VAL A 201 -5.02 -9.57 4.75
N GLU A 202 -6.17 -9.99 5.27
CA GLU A 202 -6.32 -10.36 6.69
C GLU A 202 -5.42 -11.54 7.06
N HIS A 203 -5.33 -12.54 6.19
CA HIS A 203 -4.48 -13.72 6.41
C HIS A 203 -3.00 -13.35 6.51
N LEU A 204 -2.52 -12.50 5.61
CA LEU A 204 -1.15 -12.00 5.62
C LEU A 204 -0.89 -11.05 6.79
N GLY A 205 -1.83 -10.16 7.12
CA GLY A 205 -1.71 -9.23 8.25
C GLY A 205 -1.73 -9.91 9.62
N LEU A 206 -2.27 -11.14 9.70
CA LEU A 206 -2.24 -11.99 10.91
C LEU A 206 -1.03 -12.94 10.94
N ASP A 207 -0.07 -12.77 10.03
CA ASP A 207 1.15 -13.57 9.94
C ASP A 207 0.87 -15.10 9.90
N ARG A 208 -0.25 -15.49 9.27
CA ARG A 208 -0.67 -16.89 9.17
C ARG A 208 0.17 -17.66 8.14
N PRO A 209 0.35 -18.98 8.32
CA PRO A 209 1.19 -19.77 7.42
C PRO A 209 0.71 -19.72 5.96
N PRO A 210 1.61 -19.63 4.97
CA PRO A 210 1.25 -19.49 3.55
C PRO A 210 0.42 -20.66 2.99
N GLY A 211 0.59 -21.87 3.53
CA GLY A 211 -0.13 -23.07 3.10
C GLY A 211 -1.54 -23.22 3.69
N ALA A 212 -1.94 -22.37 4.65
CA ALA A 212 -3.27 -22.41 5.24
C ALA A 212 -4.27 -21.60 4.42
N ARG A 213 -5.48 -22.12 4.24
CA ARG A 213 -6.54 -21.42 3.53
C ARG A 213 -6.93 -20.14 4.28
N PRO A 214 -7.07 -18.98 3.60
CA PRO A 214 -7.57 -17.76 4.21
C PRO A 214 -8.94 -17.98 4.84
N ARG A 215 -9.07 -17.65 6.12
CA ARG A 215 -10.34 -17.71 6.87
C ARG A 215 -10.76 -16.29 7.25
N PRO A 216 -11.76 -15.72 6.57
CA PRO A 216 -12.22 -14.36 6.85
C PRO A 216 -12.82 -14.28 8.25
N SER A 217 -12.56 -13.18 8.95
CA SER A 217 -13.19 -12.86 10.23
C SER A 217 -14.70 -12.68 10.09
N ARG A 218 -15.40 -12.72 11.23
CA ARG A 218 -16.85 -12.44 11.28
C ARG A 218 -17.19 -11.05 10.76
N LEU A 219 -16.30 -10.08 10.95
CA LEU A 219 -16.46 -8.73 10.41
C LEU A 219 -16.46 -8.74 8.88
N LEU A 220 -15.45 -9.36 8.27
CA LEU A 220 -15.36 -9.51 6.81
C LEU A 220 -16.55 -10.30 6.25
N LEU A 221 -16.99 -11.37 6.91
CA LEU A 221 -18.17 -12.13 6.49
C LEU A 221 -19.45 -11.29 6.52
N ARG A 222 -19.67 -10.49 7.58
CA ARG A 222 -20.82 -9.58 7.68
C ARG A 222 -20.77 -8.51 6.59
N TRP A 223 -19.60 -7.89 6.40
CA TRP A 223 -19.39 -6.92 5.33
C TRP A 223 -19.67 -7.53 3.96
N TRP A 224 -19.17 -8.75 3.73
CA TRP A 224 -19.31 -9.42 2.45
C TRP A 224 -20.76 -9.83 2.17
N ALA A 225 -21.49 -10.26 3.19
CA ALA A 225 -22.93 -10.50 3.08
C ALA A 225 -23.69 -9.21 2.79
N ALA A 226 -23.39 -8.11 3.50
CA ALA A 226 -24.03 -6.81 3.28
C ALA A 226 -23.76 -6.28 1.85
N TRP A 227 -22.51 -6.39 1.37
CA TRP A 227 -22.15 -6.10 -0.01
C TRP A 227 -22.98 -6.89 -1.02
N GLY A 228 -23.08 -8.21 -0.82
CA GLY A 228 -23.89 -9.07 -1.69
C GLY A 228 -25.36 -8.67 -1.69
N VAL A 229 -25.93 -8.37 -0.51
CA VAL A 229 -27.29 -7.85 -0.38
C VAL A 229 -27.47 -6.54 -1.14
N SER A 230 -26.56 -5.57 -0.99
CA SER A 230 -26.63 -4.29 -1.71
C SER A 230 -26.56 -4.46 -3.22
N VAL A 231 -25.69 -5.34 -3.73
CA VAL A 231 -25.60 -5.64 -5.16
C VAL A 231 -26.91 -6.28 -5.66
N VAL A 232 -27.44 -7.28 -4.96
CA VAL A 232 -28.69 -7.95 -5.33
C VAL A 232 -29.86 -6.97 -5.30
N LEU A 233 -29.99 -6.17 -4.25
CA LEU A 233 -31.02 -5.14 -4.16
C LEU A 233 -30.88 -4.12 -5.28
N GLY A 234 -29.67 -3.66 -5.59
CA GLY A 234 -29.42 -2.73 -6.69
C GLY A 234 -29.88 -3.29 -8.05
N VAL A 235 -29.60 -4.56 -8.33
CA VAL A 235 -30.10 -5.25 -9.53
C VAL A 235 -31.62 -5.37 -9.51
N VAL A 236 -32.21 -5.74 -8.37
CA VAL A 236 -33.67 -5.83 -8.22
C VAL A 236 -34.33 -4.48 -8.47
N VAL A 237 -33.86 -3.40 -7.84
CA VAL A 237 -34.35 -2.03 -8.05
C VAL A 237 -34.22 -1.60 -9.51
N PHE A 238 -33.08 -1.87 -10.14
CA PHE A 238 -32.86 -1.57 -11.55
C PHE A 238 -33.84 -2.33 -12.47
N LEU A 239 -34.07 -3.63 -12.22
CA LEU A 239 -35.05 -4.39 -13.00
C LEU A 239 -36.49 -3.95 -12.68
N TRP A 240 -36.75 -3.51 -11.45
CA TRP A 240 -38.05 -3.02 -11.01
C TRP A 240 -38.43 -1.68 -11.64
N SER A 241 -37.45 -0.84 -11.99
CA SER A 241 -37.71 0.47 -12.62
C SER A 241 -38.40 0.38 -13.98
N PHE A 242 -38.44 -0.81 -14.61
CA PHE A 242 -39.18 -1.05 -15.85
C PHE A 242 -40.67 -1.36 -15.62
N ARG A 243 -41.13 -1.45 -14.38
CA ARG A 243 -42.54 -1.71 -14.03
C ARG A 243 -43.30 -0.40 -13.87
N SER A 244 -44.48 -0.30 -14.49
CA SER A 244 -45.28 0.94 -14.56
C SER A 244 -46.63 0.89 -13.82
N GLY A 245 -46.93 -0.20 -13.10
CA GLY A 245 -48.18 -0.34 -12.34
C GLY A 245 -48.17 0.43 -11.02
N VAL A 246 -49.34 0.89 -10.55
CA VAL A 246 -49.47 1.62 -9.26
C VAL A 246 -48.91 0.81 -8.08
N GLN A 247 -49.23 -0.48 -8.02
CA GLN A 247 -48.66 -1.37 -7.00
C GLN A 247 -47.13 -1.48 -7.12
N ALA A 248 -46.61 -1.52 -8.35
CA ALA A 248 -45.18 -1.58 -8.57
C ALA A 248 -44.48 -0.28 -8.14
N LEU A 249 -45.12 0.88 -8.31
CA LEU A 249 -44.61 2.15 -7.80
C LEU A 249 -44.56 2.16 -6.27
N ALA A 250 -45.61 1.65 -5.60
CA ALA A 250 -45.65 1.54 -4.14
C ALA A 250 -44.59 0.59 -3.59
N ASP A 251 -44.45 -0.61 -4.18
CA ASP A 251 -43.42 -1.59 -3.81
C ASP A 251 -42.00 -1.03 -4.10
N GLY A 252 -41.88 -0.18 -5.12
CA GLY A 252 -40.65 0.53 -5.48
C GLY A 252 -40.12 1.39 -4.33
N VAL A 253 -40.99 2.10 -3.61
CA VAL A 253 -40.59 2.93 -2.44
C VAL A 253 -39.92 2.07 -1.37
N LEU A 254 -40.50 0.91 -1.05
CA LEU A 254 -39.94 -0.01 -0.06
C LEU A 254 -38.61 -0.61 -0.54
N LEU A 255 -38.50 -0.92 -1.84
CA LEU A 255 -37.26 -1.41 -2.43
C LEU A 255 -36.14 -0.36 -2.38
N HIS A 256 -36.42 0.91 -2.68
CA HIS A 256 -35.47 2.00 -2.56
C HIS A 256 -35.06 2.24 -1.10
N ALA A 257 -36.01 2.23 -0.16
CA ALA A 257 -35.71 2.31 1.27
C ALA A 257 -34.77 1.17 1.70
N ALA A 258 -35.05 -0.08 1.32
CA ALA A 258 -34.21 -1.22 1.64
C ALA A 258 -32.81 -1.11 1.02
N LEU A 259 -32.71 -0.61 -0.23
CA LEU A 259 -31.44 -0.38 -0.91
C LEU A 259 -30.61 0.67 -0.19
N ASP A 260 -31.18 1.81 0.15
CA ASP A 260 -30.52 2.91 0.87
C ASP A 260 -30.04 2.48 2.25
N LEU A 261 -30.86 1.74 2.99
CA LEU A 261 -30.46 1.17 4.28
C LEU A 261 -29.30 0.17 4.11
N SER A 262 -29.37 -0.70 3.10
CA SER A 262 -28.29 -1.65 2.81
C SER A 262 -26.99 -0.92 2.47
N CYS A 263 -27.06 0.19 1.71
CA CYS A 263 -25.93 1.03 1.37
C CYS A 263 -25.31 1.65 2.62
N ALA A 264 -26.13 2.21 3.52
CA ALA A 264 -25.66 2.77 4.78
C ALA A 264 -24.96 1.73 5.66
N VAL A 265 -25.56 0.54 5.82
CA VAL A 265 -24.96 -0.56 6.59
C VAL A 265 -23.65 -1.02 5.96
N THR A 266 -23.62 -1.21 4.64
CA THR A 266 -22.41 -1.62 3.91
C THR A 266 -21.30 -0.58 4.06
N ALA A 267 -21.60 0.72 4.00
CA ALA A 267 -20.63 1.79 4.21
C ALA A 267 -20.02 1.76 5.62
N VAL A 268 -20.86 1.59 6.66
CA VAL A 268 -20.40 1.46 8.07
C VAL A 268 -19.53 0.22 8.26
N LEU A 269 -19.93 -0.93 7.70
CA LEU A 269 -19.13 -2.15 7.77
C LEU A 269 -17.81 -1.98 7.00
N THR A 270 -17.80 -1.24 5.90
CA THR A 270 -16.59 -0.93 5.13
C THR A 270 -15.62 -0.10 5.97
N VAL A 271 -16.10 0.88 6.75
CA VAL A 271 -15.25 1.60 7.71
C VAL A 271 -14.59 0.65 8.71
N GLY A 272 -15.37 -0.29 9.26
CA GLY A 272 -14.86 -1.30 10.18
C GLY A 272 -13.75 -2.16 9.54
N VAL A 273 -13.99 -2.65 8.32
CA VAL A 273 -13.02 -3.45 7.57
C VAL A 273 -11.75 -2.65 7.25
N VAL A 274 -11.89 -1.40 6.78
CA VAL A 274 -10.75 -0.53 6.47
C VAL A 274 -9.88 -0.31 7.70
N ARG A 275 -10.49 0.03 8.84
CA ARG A 275 -9.77 0.25 10.10
C ARG A 275 -9.10 -1.03 10.61
N HIS A 276 -9.81 -2.15 10.57
CA HIS A 276 -9.31 -3.45 11.01
C HIS A 276 -8.09 -3.88 10.19
N LEU A 277 -8.20 -3.86 8.86
CA LEU A 277 -7.11 -4.28 7.99
C LEU A 277 -5.92 -3.32 8.02
N ALA A 278 -6.17 -2.00 8.11
CA ALA A 278 -5.10 -1.02 8.29
C ALA A 278 -4.33 -1.27 9.60
N ALA A 279 -5.04 -1.56 10.69
CA ALA A 279 -4.41 -1.85 11.99
C ALA A 279 -3.58 -3.14 11.98
N LEU A 280 -3.99 -4.16 11.22
CA LEU A 280 -3.21 -5.41 11.09
C LEU A 280 -1.89 -5.20 10.35
N VAL A 281 -1.89 -4.33 9.34
CA VAL A 281 -0.73 -4.13 8.49
C VAL A 281 0.25 -3.12 9.10
N GLU A 282 -0.22 -2.20 9.96
CA GLU A 282 0.63 -1.23 10.64
C GLU A 282 1.79 -1.93 11.39
N PRO A 283 3.06 -1.49 11.19
CA PRO A 283 4.19 -2.07 11.88
C PRO A 283 4.00 -2.01 13.39
N THR A 284 4.14 -3.14 14.08
CA THR A 284 4.37 -3.09 15.53
C THR A 284 5.66 -2.31 15.73
N ARG A 285 5.55 -1.11 16.34
CA ARG A 285 6.73 -0.31 16.71
C ARG A 285 7.66 -1.22 17.51
N ALA A 286 8.74 -1.68 16.89
CA ALA A 286 9.79 -2.35 17.62
C ALA A 286 10.29 -1.31 18.63
N VAL A 287 10.11 -1.57 19.91
CA VAL A 287 10.77 -0.77 20.95
C VAL A 287 12.25 -1.01 20.73
N ARG A 288 12.91 -0.10 20.03
CA ARG A 288 14.36 -0.12 19.83
C ARG A 288 14.97 0.06 21.21
N ARG A 289 15.21 -1.04 21.93
CA ARG A 289 15.98 -1.03 23.17
C ARG A 289 17.42 -0.75 22.77
N GLU A 290 17.81 0.51 22.87
CA GLU A 290 19.21 0.89 22.83
C GLU A 290 19.88 0.26 24.05
N ILE A 291 20.62 -0.83 23.84
CA ILE A 291 21.43 -1.45 24.88
C ILE A 291 22.70 -0.61 24.99
N LEU A 292 22.75 0.26 25.99
CA LEU A 292 23.96 0.97 26.40
C LEU A 292 24.95 -0.06 26.97
N VAL A 293 25.90 -0.48 26.12
CA VAL A 293 27.02 -1.31 26.56
C VAL A 293 28.11 -0.37 27.07
N SER A 294 28.21 -0.23 28.39
CA SER A 294 29.37 0.41 29.02
C SER A 294 30.57 -0.52 28.93
N LEU A 295 31.59 -0.15 28.16
CA LEU A 295 32.87 -0.86 28.20
C LEU A 295 33.63 -0.46 29.47
N PRO A 296 34.17 -1.42 30.25
CA PRO A 296 35.05 -1.08 31.35
C PRO A 296 36.32 -0.44 30.81
N SER A 297 36.62 0.77 31.27
CA SER A 297 37.90 1.43 31.00
C SER A 297 39.02 0.64 31.67
N SER A 298 39.91 0.06 30.88
CA SER A 298 41.14 -0.55 31.38
C SER A 298 42.04 0.55 31.94
N SER A 299 42.27 0.49 33.25
CA SER A 299 43.30 1.23 34.00
C SER A 299 44.71 0.89 33.57
#